data_AF-A0A9P5YMM7-F1
#
_entry.id   AF-A0A9P5YMM7-F1
#
_cell.length_a   1.000
_cell.length_b   1.000
_cell.length_c   1.000
_cell.angle_alpha   90.00
_cell.angle_beta   90.00
_cell.angle_gamma   90.00
#
_symmetry.space_group_name_H-M   'P 1'
#
loop_
_entity.id
_entity.type
_entity.pdbx_description
1 polymer ?
#
loop_
_entity_poly.entity_id
_entity_poly.type
_entity_poly.pdbx_seq_one_letter_code
_entity_poly.pdbx_strand_id
1 'polypeptide(L)'
;MAPGRLHGNIPSTSNTRDHGDRASDTNSQNQILLKALQEFLVPLVQTVVEPKGMKAMDFNGPEAINLIEALKKFVSTAVGCIEHVEERVRKIQIEKNDTNRNAGDNIGPQVNGVVSLSMPPKLYESYNENIRKMLLNRLQEHVSNKMPIRLLLIEPHDSYLQISLIDRGTTYVHLANIMKALPIPFNSFSSQQMDEKLVDSIIESHTKYAILSHKWLRGMPGEITYDLWNKGSLDPESAGYRKLVSFCRTSWKDHGITLAWMDTVCINKDSSSELDESIRSMYAWYERAGICIIYLSETQTITDTQHDTWFTRGWTLQELLAPKAFKFYSCEWIQLAQGPNDKENSVILSIIQQTTTISYVELMNITVIPFSRRMQWAAFREVTREEDMAYSLMGIFDVSISIAYGGAQVFCRATSVQCVHACA
;
A
#
# COMPACT_ATOMS: atom_id res chain seq x y z
N MET A 1 -11.00 28.42 -84.28
CA MET A 1 -11.56 27.35 -85.14
C MET A 1 -12.17 26.28 -84.25
N ALA A 2 -13.15 25.53 -84.73
CA ALA A 2 -13.78 24.38 -84.07
C ALA A 2 -13.03 23.06 -84.42
N PRO A 3 -13.39 21.86 -83.92
CA PRO A 3 -14.54 21.50 -83.08
C PRO A 3 -14.22 20.60 -81.85
N GLY A 4 -15.25 20.23 -81.10
CA GLY A 4 -15.26 19.13 -80.12
C GLY A 4 -16.47 18.20 -80.30
N ARG A 5 -16.60 17.14 -79.49
CA ARG A 5 -17.80 16.27 -79.39
C ARG A 5 -17.91 15.58 -78.01
N LEU A 6 -18.98 14.82 -77.81
CA LEU A 6 -19.60 14.48 -76.51
C LEU A 6 -19.59 12.96 -76.16
N HIS A 7 -20.11 12.65 -74.97
CA HIS A 7 -20.47 11.34 -74.34
C HIS A 7 -19.44 10.78 -73.34
N GLY A 8 -19.83 10.03 -72.28
CA GLY A 8 -21.15 9.45 -71.96
C GLY A 8 -21.49 9.39 -70.46
N ASN A 9 -22.46 8.54 -70.09
CA ASN A 9 -23.28 8.63 -68.86
C ASN A 9 -23.16 7.40 -67.91
N ILE A 10 -23.73 7.55 -66.69
CA ILE A 10 -24.15 6.50 -65.71
C ILE A 10 -23.09 5.94 -64.72
N PRO A 11 -23.40 5.83 -63.41
CA PRO A 11 -22.48 5.35 -62.36
C PRO A 11 -22.61 3.86 -62.03
N SER A 12 -21.61 3.31 -61.33
CA SER A 12 -21.61 1.98 -60.70
C SER A 12 -21.64 2.06 -59.18
N THR A 13 -22.10 0.98 -58.52
CA THR A 13 -22.31 0.89 -57.06
C THR A 13 -21.25 0.03 -56.36
N SER A 14 -20.85 0.40 -55.13
CA SER A 14 -20.62 -0.54 -54.01
C SER A 14 -20.18 0.12 -52.70
N ASN A 15 -20.82 -0.31 -51.61
CA ASN A 15 -20.30 -0.45 -50.24
C ASN A 15 -19.36 0.64 -49.65
N THR A 16 -19.96 1.64 -49.00
CA THR A 16 -19.48 2.08 -47.68
C THR A 16 -20.05 1.16 -46.60
N ARG A 17 -19.27 0.84 -45.55
CA ARG A 17 -19.78 0.15 -44.34
C ARG A 17 -19.92 1.15 -43.20
N ASP A 18 -20.96 0.95 -42.40
CA ASP A 18 -21.41 1.85 -41.36
C ASP A 18 -20.66 1.62 -40.03
N HIS A 19 -20.33 2.71 -39.32
CA HIS A 19 -19.65 2.75 -38.03
C HIS A 19 -20.06 4.00 -37.23
N GLY A 20 -21.37 4.27 -37.12
CA GLY A 20 -21.92 5.37 -36.34
C GLY A 20 -22.82 4.95 -35.17
N ASP A 21 -22.27 4.40 -34.07
CA ASP A 21 -22.94 4.47 -32.76
C ASP A 21 -22.00 4.18 -31.57
N ARG A 22 -21.58 5.23 -30.85
CA ARG A 22 -20.84 5.16 -29.55
C ARG A 22 -20.90 6.45 -28.71
N ALA A 23 -21.58 7.50 -29.18
CA ALA A 23 -21.53 8.83 -28.58
C ALA A 23 -22.65 9.11 -27.55
N SER A 24 -23.78 8.41 -27.68
CA SER A 24 -24.99 8.59 -26.87
C SER A 24 -24.82 8.10 -25.41
N ASP A 25 -24.31 6.89 -25.26
CA ASP A 25 -24.25 6.17 -23.98
C ASP A 25 -23.40 6.90 -22.92
N THR A 26 -22.24 7.41 -23.35
CA THR A 26 -21.27 8.16 -22.53
C THR A 26 -21.88 9.36 -21.80
N ASN A 27 -22.92 9.99 -22.35
CA ASN A 27 -23.51 11.20 -21.76
C ASN A 27 -24.41 10.87 -20.54
N SER A 28 -25.01 9.67 -20.51
CA SER A 28 -25.85 9.22 -19.39
C SER A 28 -25.02 8.97 -18.13
N GLN A 29 -23.86 8.32 -18.28
CA GLN A 29 -22.97 7.95 -17.18
C GLN A 29 -22.34 9.19 -16.52
N ASN A 30 -22.00 10.21 -17.31
CA ASN A 30 -21.48 11.48 -16.80
C ASN A 30 -22.49 12.21 -15.89
N GLN A 31 -23.78 12.22 -16.26
CA GLN A 31 -24.85 12.83 -15.45
C GLN A 31 -25.05 12.11 -14.10
N ILE A 32 -25.00 10.78 -14.10
CA ILE A 32 -25.07 9.97 -12.87
C ILE A 32 -23.88 10.27 -11.95
N LEU A 33 -22.67 10.37 -12.50
CA LEU A 33 -21.45 10.67 -11.75
C LEU A 33 -21.47 12.08 -11.13
N LEU A 34 -21.91 13.09 -11.89
CA LEU A 34 -22.02 14.47 -11.41
C LEU A 34 -22.98 14.58 -10.22
N LYS A 35 -24.10 13.86 -10.31
CA LYS A 35 -25.12 13.80 -9.26
C LYS A 35 -24.63 13.11 -8.00
N ALA A 36 -23.93 11.98 -8.12
CA ALA A 36 -23.30 11.31 -6.98
C ALA A 36 -22.27 12.22 -6.27
N LEU A 37 -21.47 12.98 -7.03
CA LEU A 37 -20.55 13.97 -6.48
C LEU A 37 -21.26 15.12 -5.75
N GLN A 38 -22.38 15.62 -6.27
CA GLN A 38 -23.18 16.64 -5.58
C GLN A 38 -23.84 16.08 -4.31
N GLU A 39 -24.46 14.90 -4.39
CA GLU A 39 -25.12 14.23 -3.25
C GLU A 39 -24.11 13.81 -2.15
N PHE A 40 -22.83 13.61 -2.48
CA PHE A 40 -21.73 13.42 -1.52
C PHE A 40 -21.20 14.73 -0.91
N LEU A 41 -20.96 15.76 -1.73
CA LEU A 41 -20.34 17.01 -1.29
C LEU A 41 -21.30 17.95 -0.54
N VAL A 42 -22.60 17.96 -0.87
CA VAL A 42 -23.58 18.84 -0.21
C VAL A 42 -23.73 18.55 1.29
N PRO A 43 -23.89 17.28 1.75
CA PRO A 43 -23.88 16.95 3.18
C PRO A 43 -22.54 17.27 3.87
N LEU A 44 -21.43 17.15 3.15
CA LEU A 44 -20.09 17.47 3.67
C LEU A 44 -19.94 18.98 3.93
N VAL A 45 -20.50 19.83 3.06
CA VAL A 45 -20.56 21.28 3.29
C VAL A 45 -21.59 21.63 4.37
N GLN A 46 -22.77 20.99 4.38
CA GLN A 46 -23.80 21.23 5.39
C GLN A 46 -23.36 20.85 6.81
N THR A 47 -22.56 19.80 6.99
CA THR A 47 -21.97 19.43 8.29
C THR A 47 -20.89 20.40 8.78
N VAL A 48 -20.32 21.23 7.90
CA VAL A 48 -19.44 22.36 8.26
C VAL A 48 -20.24 23.65 8.54
N VAL A 49 -21.49 23.76 8.06
CA VAL A 49 -22.30 24.99 8.10
C VAL A 49 -23.44 24.96 9.15
N GLU A 50 -24.01 23.79 9.50
CA GLU A 50 -25.12 23.67 10.46
C GLU A 50 -24.79 22.82 11.72
N PRO A 51 -24.11 23.37 12.74
CA PRO A 51 -24.12 22.80 14.08
C PRO A 51 -25.48 23.07 14.76
N LYS A 52 -26.37 22.07 14.78
CA LYS A 52 -27.65 22.16 15.50
C LYS A 52 -27.46 22.31 17.02
N GLY A 53 -27.43 23.55 17.49
CA GLY A 53 -27.57 23.91 18.91
C GLY A 53 -26.39 24.67 19.55
N MET A 54 -25.34 25.02 18.81
CA MET A 54 -24.22 25.82 19.35
C MET A 54 -24.07 27.15 18.59
N LYS A 55 -23.65 28.21 19.30
CA LYS A 55 -23.65 29.59 18.78
C LYS A 55 -22.50 29.81 17.79
N ALA A 56 -22.78 30.48 16.68
CA ALA A 56 -21.83 30.74 15.61
C ALA A 56 -20.82 31.87 15.94
N MET A 57 -19.92 31.63 16.90
CA MET A 57 -18.78 32.53 17.20
C MET A 57 -17.40 31.85 17.13
N ASP A 58 -17.32 30.52 17.25
CA ASP A 58 -16.03 29.82 17.46
C ASP A 58 -15.40 29.22 16.18
N PHE A 59 -15.94 29.50 14.98
CA PHE A 59 -15.46 28.92 13.71
C PHE A 59 -14.96 29.95 12.67
N ASN A 60 -14.55 31.15 13.12
CA ASN A 60 -13.86 32.14 12.28
C ASN A 60 -12.31 32.01 12.32
N GLY A 61 -11.81 30.78 12.50
CA GLY A 61 -10.38 30.48 12.42
C GLY A 61 -9.87 30.45 10.96
N PRO A 62 -8.58 30.74 10.71
CA PRO A 62 -8.01 30.69 9.37
C PRO A 62 -8.11 29.30 8.72
N GLU A 63 -8.18 28.22 9.51
CA GLU A 63 -8.36 26.85 9.02
C GLU A 63 -9.68 26.66 8.27
N ALA A 64 -10.76 27.29 8.73
CA ALA A 64 -12.07 27.22 8.07
C ALA A 64 -12.05 27.98 6.73
N ILE A 65 -11.37 29.13 6.69
CA ILE A 65 -11.16 29.90 5.46
C ILE A 65 -10.29 29.10 4.47
N ASN A 66 -9.17 28.54 4.94
CA ASN A 66 -8.26 27.72 4.14
C ASN A 66 -8.94 26.45 3.59
N LEU A 67 -9.80 25.80 4.38
CA LEU A 67 -10.59 24.65 3.92
C LEU A 67 -11.60 25.07 2.84
N ILE A 68 -12.29 26.21 3.04
CA ILE A 68 -13.22 26.77 2.06
C ILE A 68 -12.48 27.20 0.78
N GLU A 69 -11.27 27.74 0.87
CA GLU A 69 -10.45 28.08 -0.32
C GLU A 69 -9.89 26.84 -1.02
N ALA A 70 -9.45 25.82 -0.29
CA ALA A 70 -9.02 24.54 -0.86
C ALA A 70 -10.17 23.85 -1.61
N LEU A 71 -11.36 23.80 -0.99
CA LEU A 71 -12.58 23.29 -1.63
C LEU A 71 -12.99 24.14 -2.82
N LYS A 72 -12.98 25.48 -2.72
CA LYS A 72 -13.26 26.38 -3.86
C LYS A 72 -12.26 26.23 -4.99
N LYS A 73 -10.97 26.01 -4.70
CA LYS A 73 -9.92 25.80 -5.71
C LYS A 73 -10.12 24.46 -6.42
N PHE A 74 -10.37 23.38 -5.66
CA PHE A 74 -10.71 22.06 -6.20
C PHE A 74 -11.97 22.10 -7.07
N VAL A 75 -13.07 22.70 -6.56
CA VAL A 75 -14.32 22.87 -7.28
C VAL A 75 -14.15 23.80 -8.49
N SER A 76 -13.41 24.90 -8.40
CA SER A 76 -13.15 25.80 -9.53
C SER A 76 -12.34 25.12 -10.64
N THR A 77 -11.44 24.19 -10.31
CA THR A 77 -10.71 23.39 -11.30
C THR A 77 -11.59 22.28 -11.90
N ALA A 78 -12.55 21.74 -11.14
CA ALA A 78 -13.46 20.69 -11.61
C ALA A 78 -14.71 21.20 -12.35
N VAL A 79 -15.20 22.41 -12.03
CA VAL A 79 -16.49 22.98 -12.48
C VAL A 79 -16.29 24.10 -13.52
N GLY A 80 -15.08 24.24 -14.08
CA GLY A 80 -14.83 25.08 -15.25
C GLY A 80 -15.55 24.66 -16.54
N CYS A 81 -16.39 23.62 -16.50
CA CYS A 81 -17.20 23.14 -17.62
C CYS A 81 -18.67 22.94 -17.26
N ILE A 82 -19.46 23.99 -17.55
CA ILE A 82 -20.88 23.95 -17.96
C ILE A 82 -21.92 23.77 -16.83
N GLU A 83 -22.96 24.60 -16.94
CA GLU A 83 -24.10 24.71 -16.03
C GLU A 83 -25.33 23.89 -16.52
N HIS A 84 -26.40 23.94 -15.71
CA HIS A 84 -27.76 23.46 -15.97
C HIS A 84 -27.98 21.93 -15.93
N VAL A 85 -28.74 21.54 -14.90
CA VAL A 85 -29.20 20.20 -14.54
C VAL A 85 -30.73 20.21 -14.55
N GLU A 86 -31.37 19.07 -14.87
CA GLU A 86 -32.68 18.60 -14.36
C GLU A 86 -33.00 17.23 -15.04
N GLU A 87 -33.71 16.24 -14.47
CA GLU A 87 -34.47 16.12 -13.21
C GLU A 87 -34.76 14.61 -12.88
N ARG A 88 -35.05 14.29 -11.60
CA ARG A 88 -35.60 13.03 -11.01
C ARG A 88 -34.70 11.76 -10.87
N VAL A 89 -35.09 10.72 -10.08
CA VAL A 89 -35.13 10.58 -8.58
C VAL A 89 -36.10 9.43 -8.12
N ARG A 90 -35.73 8.60 -7.10
CA ARG A 90 -36.51 7.54 -6.32
C ARG A 90 -36.76 6.18 -7.05
N LYS A 91 -37.00 4.98 -6.43
CA LYS A 91 -37.08 4.34 -5.06
C LYS A 91 -37.08 2.76 -5.27
N ILE A 92 -37.21 1.73 -4.38
CA ILE A 92 -37.49 1.38 -2.94
C ILE A 92 -37.01 -0.12 -2.71
N GLN A 93 -37.30 -0.89 -1.64
CA GLN A 93 -36.72 -1.01 -0.26
C GLN A 93 -37.32 -2.25 0.49
N ILE A 94 -36.60 -2.88 1.46
CA ILE A 94 -37.12 -3.75 2.58
C ILE A 94 -37.60 -5.21 2.22
N GLU A 95 -37.78 -6.26 3.07
CA GLU A 95 -37.19 -6.92 4.30
C GLU A 95 -38.13 -8.15 4.68
N LYS A 96 -38.01 -9.11 5.65
CA LYS A 96 -37.12 -9.56 6.78
C LYS A 96 -37.50 -10.98 7.33
N ASN A 97 -36.70 -11.58 8.25
CA ASN A 97 -37.08 -12.54 9.36
C ASN A 97 -37.58 -13.99 9.00
N ASP A 98 -37.70 -15.07 9.84
CA ASP A 98 -37.36 -15.53 11.25
C ASP A 98 -37.63 -17.09 11.32
N THR A 99 -37.41 -18.01 12.30
CA THR A 99 -36.60 -18.34 13.53
C THR A 99 -36.78 -19.89 13.82
N ASN A 100 -36.69 -20.65 14.96
CA ASN A 100 -36.40 -20.52 16.42
C ASN A 100 -36.22 -21.95 17.12
N ARG A 101 -35.23 -22.16 18.04
CA ARG A 101 -35.15 -23.17 19.17
C ARG A 101 -35.11 -24.71 18.86
N ASN A 102 -34.71 -25.67 19.75
CA ASN A 102 -34.73 -25.82 21.23
C ASN A 102 -33.53 -26.68 21.81
N ALA A 103 -33.51 -27.07 23.11
CA ALA A 103 -32.31 -27.54 23.86
C ALA A 103 -32.42 -28.87 24.69
N GLY A 104 -31.33 -29.31 25.36
CA GLY A 104 -31.28 -30.41 26.37
C GLY A 104 -29.88 -30.69 26.99
N ASP A 105 -29.80 -31.15 28.25
CA ASP A 105 -28.57 -31.25 29.09
C ASP A 105 -28.05 -32.69 29.37
N ASN A 106 -26.77 -32.84 29.77
CA ASN A 106 -26.29 -33.73 30.87
C ASN A 106 -24.78 -33.58 31.22
N ILE A 107 -24.31 -34.18 32.33
CA ILE A 107 -23.01 -33.84 32.99
C ILE A 107 -22.05 -35.04 33.21
N GLY A 108 -20.76 -34.84 32.87
CA GLY A 108 -19.59 -35.50 33.49
C GLY A 108 -19.17 -36.89 32.98
N PRO A 109 -17.99 -37.42 33.40
CA PRO A 109 -17.00 -36.88 34.35
C PRO A 109 -15.63 -36.52 33.71
N GLN A 110 -14.68 -36.01 34.52
CA GLN A 110 -13.27 -35.85 34.12
C GLN A 110 -12.47 -37.16 34.24
N VAL A 111 -11.39 -37.28 33.46
CA VAL A 111 -10.32 -38.27 33.68
C VAL A 111 -8.96 -37.57 33.63
N ASN A 112 -8.27 -37.49 34.77
CA ASN A 112 -6.85 -37.12 34.81
C ASN A 112 -6.00 -38.36 34.51
N GLY A 113 -5.20 -38.30 33.44
CA GLY A 113 -4.35 -39.43 33.03
C GLY A 113 -3.29 -39.02 32.01
N VAL A 114 -2.17 -38.46 32.50
CA VAL A 114 -1.00 -38.18 31.64
C VAL A 114 -0.28 -39.50 31.34
N VAL A 115 -0.75 -40.23 30.34
CA VAL A 115 -0.06 -41.40 29.81
C VAL A 115 1.01 -40.93 28.84
N SER A 116 2.29 -41.05 29.22
CA SER A 116 3.41 -40.77 28.32
C SER A 116 3.56 -41.93 27.32
N LEU A 117 2.79 -41.86 26.22
CA LEU A 117 2.94 -42.75 25.08
C LEU A 117 4.06 -42.23 24.18
N SER A 118 5.27 -42.77 24.35
CA SER A 118 6.34 -42.57 23.37
C SER A 118 5.92 -43.20 22.04
N MET A 119 5.69 -42.37 21.02
CA MET A 119 5.34 -42.86 19.69
C MET A 119 6.43 -43.77 19.12
N PRO A 120 6.08 -44.86 18.41
CA PRO A 120 7.02 -45.59 17.56
C PRO A 120 7.73 -44.62 16.59
N PRO A 121 9.06 -44.69 16.41
CA PRO A 121 9.83 -43.72 15.62
C PRO A 121 9.27 -43.46 14.21
N LYS A 122 8.74 -44.48 13.54
CA LYS A 122 8.12 -44.36 12.20
C LYS A 122 6.91 -43.42 12.15
N LEU A 123 6.14 -43.31 13.23
CA LEU A 123 4.99 -42.39 13.29
C LEU A 123 5.45 -40.96 13.59
N TYR A 124 6.49 -40.79 14.40
CA TYR A 124 7.17 -39.51 14.63
C TYR A 124 7.83 -38.98 13.34
N GLU A 125 8.51 -39.85 12.58
CA GLU A 125 9.07 -39.56 11.26
C GLU A 125 7.96 -39.12 10.28
N SER A 126 6.90 -39.92 10.16
CA SER A 126 5.77 -39.63 9.26
C SER A 126 5.01 -38.35 9.62
N TYR A 127 4.88 -38.01 10.90
CA TYR A 127 4.30 -36.74 11.35
C TYR A 127 5.17 -35.57 10.90
N ASN A 128 6.47 -35.61 11.19
CA ASN A 128 7.39 -34.52 10.85
C ASN A 128 7.46 -34.26 9.33
N GLU A 129 7.44 -35.30 8.49
CA GLU A 129 7.42 -35.11 7.04
C GLU A 129 6.11 -34.48 6.52
N ASN A 130 4.97 -34.78 7.15
CA ASN A 130 3.71 -34.09 6.84
C ASN A 130 3.78 -32.60 7.21
N ILE A 131 4.31 -32.26 8.39
CA ILE A 131 4.53 -30.87 8.82
C ILE A 131 5.51 -30.15 7.88
N ARG A 132 6.63 -30.77 7.51
CA ARG A 132 7.59 -30.21 6.53
C ARG A 132 6.94 -29.93 5.18
N LYS A 133 6.12 -30.85 4.67
CA LYS A 133 5.40 -30.68 3.41
C LYS A 133 4.39 -29.52 3.48
N MET A 134 3.64 -29.41 4.58
CA MET A 134 2.72 -28.30 4.82
C MET A 134 3.47 -26.96 4.90
N LEU A 135 4.58 -26.93 5.65
CA LEU A 135 5.44 -25.74 5.80
C LEU A 135 6.02 -25.26 4.46
N LEU A 136 6.53 -26.16 3.62
CA LEU A 136 7.10 -25.79 2.31
C LEU A 136 6.03 -25.30 1.32
N ASN A 137 4.88 -25.98 1.26
CA ASN A 137 3.75 -25.51 0.44
C ASN A 137 3.29 -24.11 0.85
N ARG A 138 3.09 -23.90 2.16
CA ARG A 138 2.60 -22.65 2.74
C ARG A 138 3.64 -21.52 2.64
N LEU A 139 4.92 -21.84 2.73
CA LEU A 139 6.01 -20.91 2.41
C LEU A 139 5.94 -20.49 0.93
N GLN A 140 5.71 -21.42 0.00
CA GLN A 140 5.61 -21.07 -1.42
C GLN A 140 4.41 -20.15 -1.69
N GLU A 141 3.24 -20.41 -1.10
CA GLU A 141 2.10 -19.47 -1.13
C GLU A 141 2.47 -18.08 -0.57
N HIS A 142 3.20 -18.04 0.55
CA HIS A 142 3.59 -16.79 1.21
C HIS A 142 4.58 -15.98 0.35
N VAL A 143 5.64 -16.61 -0.16
CA VAL A 143 6.65 -15.94 -0.99
C VAL A 143 6.04 -15.46 -2.32
N SER A 144 5.15 -16.26 -2.94
CA SER A 144 4.48 -15.89 -4.19
C SER A 144 3.49 -14.74 -4.04
N ASN A 145 2.67 -14.74 -2.97
CA ASN A 145 1.50 -13.86 -2.88
C ASN A 145 1.60 -12.74 -1.82
N LYS A 146 2.57 -12.79 -0.90
CA LYS A 146 2.68 -11.85 0.24
C LYS A 146 4.00 -11.08 0.31
N MET A 147 5.08 -11.61 -0.29
CA MET A 147 6.40 -10.97 -0.29
C MET A 147 6.64 -10.15 -1.56
N PRO A 148 7.56 -9.17 -1.54
CA PRO A 148 7.97 -8.42 -2.72
C PRO A 148 8.53 -9.29 -3.86
N ILE A 149 8.47 -8.76 -5.09
CA ILE A 149 8.89 -9.44 -6.32
C ILE A 149 10.41 -9.74 -6.30
N ARG A 150 11.19 -8.81 -5.73
CA ARG A 150 12.61 -8.97 -5.39
C ARG A 150 12.93 -8.41 -4.02
N LEU A 151 14.00 -8.91 -3.42
CA LEU A 151 14.57 -8.47 -2.16
C LEU A 151 16.10 -8.41 -2.27
N LEU A 152 16.71 -7.57 -1.46
CA LEU A 152 18.14 -7.60 -1.15
C LEU A 152 18.35 -8.64 -0.05
N LEU A 153 19.04 -9.74 -0.38
CA LEU A 153 19.56 -10.69 0.59
C LEU A 153 20.88 -10.17 1.15
N ILE A 154 21.00 -10.19 2.47
CA ILE A 154 22.12 -9.65 3.23
C ILE A 154 22.87 -10.82 3.87
N GLU A 155 24.11 -11.02 3.43
CA GLU A 155 24.99 -12.13 3.84
C GLU A 155 26.19 -11.53 4.61
N PRO A 156 26.17 -11.50 5.96
CA PRO A 156 27.27 -10.97 6.76
C PRO A 156 28.43 -11.96 6.82
N HIS A 157 29.63 -11.46 6.54
CA HIS A 157 30.92 -12.15 6.68
C HIS A 157 31.82 -11.37 7.66
N ASP A 158 32.85 -12.02 8.21
CA ASP A 158 33.71 -11.43 9.27
C ASP A 158 34.30 -10.05 8.92
N SER A 159 34.56 -9.79 7.64
CA SER A 159 35.21 -8.57 7.14
C SER A 159 34.36 -7.73 6.19
N TYR A 160 33.19 -8.21 5.74
CA TYR A 160 32.36 -7.51 4.74
C TYR A 160 30.89 -7.91 4.80
N LEU A 161 30.02 -7.10 4.18
CA LEU A 161 28.60 -7.37 4.03
C LEU A 161 28.31 -7.64 2.55
N GLN A 162 27.97 -8.88 2.20
CA GLN A 162 27.54 -9.23 0.85
C GLN A 162 26.04 -8.90 0.71
N ILE A 163 25.68 -8.30 -0.42
CA ILE A 163 24.31 -7.87 -0.70
C ILE A 163 23.95 -8.35 -2.10
N SER A 164 22.95 -9.23 -2.19
CA SER A 164 22.55 -9.95 -3.39
C SER A 164 21.10 -9.60 -3.74
N LEU A 165 20.81 -9.06 -4.92
CA LEU A 165 19.42 -8.85 -5.36
C LEU A 165 18.83 -10.18 -5.84
N ILE A 166 17.82 -10.69 -5.12
CA ILE A 166 17.20 -11.99 -5.34
C ILE A 166 15.71 -11.85 -5.70
N ASP A 167 15.18 -12.78 -6.50
CA ASP A 167 13.76 -12.85 -6.86
C ASP A 167 12.96 -13.76 -5.90
N ARG A 168 11.63 -13.83 -6.09
CA ARG A 168 10.76 -14.75 -5.33
C ARG A 168 11.19 -16.22 -5.39
N GLY A 169 11.69 -16.70 -6.54
CA GLY A 169 12.14 -18.10 -6.67
C GLY A 169 13.34 -18.41 -5.78
N THR A 170 14.33 -17.52 -5.81
CA THR A 170 15.55 -17.57 -5.00
C THR A 170 15.23 -17.35 -3.51
N THR A 171 14.32 -16.42 -3.21
CA THR A 171 13.79 -16.15 -1.86
C THR A 171 13.15 -17.41 -1.26
N TYR A 172 12.31 -18.11 -2.04
CA TYR A 172 11.73 -19.38 -1.63
C TYR A 172 12.80 -20.44 -1.35
N VAL A 173 13.79 -20.62 -2.23
CA VAL A 173 14.87 -21.60 -2.03
C VAL A 173 15.69 -21.30 -0.77
N HIS A 174 16.05 -20.03 -0.53
CA HIS A 174 16.77 -19.60 0.66
C HIS A 174 15.99 -19.91 1.95
N LEU A 175 14.74 -19.43 2.04
CA LEU A 175 13.87 -19.63 3.20
C LEU A 175 13.53 -21.12 3.42
N ALA A 176 13.29 -21.88 2.35
CA ALA A 176 13.02 -23.32 2.42
C ALA A 176 14.21 -24.10 2.98
N ASN A 177 15.45 -23.68 2.71
CA ASN A 177 16.64 -24.35 3.24
C ASN A 177 16.84 -24.04 4.73
N ILE A 178 16.55 -22.80 5.17
CA ILE A 178 16.50 -22.46 6.60
C ILE A 178 15.42 -23.31 7.30
N MET A 179 14.19 -23.32 6.76
CA MET A 179 13.04 -24.01 7.38
C MET A 179 13.20 -25.54 7.45
N LYS A 180 13.88 -26.19 6.49
CA LYS A 180 14.20 -27.62 6.57
C LYS A 180 15.12 -27.98 7.73
N ALA A 181 16.01 -27.05 8.13
CA ALA A 181 16.97 -27.24 9.21
C ALA A 181 16.38 -26.95 10.60
N LEU A 182 15.18 -26.36 10.69
CA LEU A 182 14.52 -26.10 11.97
C LEU A 182 14.10 -27.40 12.67
N PRO A 183 14.30 -27.53 13.99
CA PRO A 183 13.69 -28.60 14.77
C PRO A 183 12.18 -28.36 14.87
N ILE A 184 11.38 -29.32 14.41
CA ILE A 184 9.93 -29.28 14.58
C ILE A 184 9.60 -29.65 16.03
N PRO A 185 8.90 -28.81 16.81
CA PRO A 185 8.51 -29.13 18.17
C PRO A 185 7.41 -30.19 18.15
N PHE A 186 7.77 -31.43 18.46
CA PHE A 186 6.80 -32.54 18.52
C PHE A 186 5.84 -32.38 19.69
N ASN A 187 4.55 -32.48 19.42
CA ASN A 187 3.50 -32.48 20.42
C ASN A 187 2.56 -33.68 20.14
N SER A 188 2.60 -34.70 21.00
CA SER A 188 1.94 -36.01 20.76
C SER A 188 0.41 -35.97 20.72
N PHE A 189 -0.19 -34.80 20.91
CA PHE A 189 -1.63 -34.56 20.93
C PHE A 189 -2.03 -33.30 20.13
N SER A 190 -1.21 -32.84 19.17
CA SER A 190 -1.64 -31.73 18.30
C SER A 190 -2.85 -32.12 17.46
N SER A 191 -3.74 -31.15 17.26
CA SER A 191 -4.76 -31.22 16.22
C SER A 191 -4.25 -30.55 14.95
N GLN A 192 -4.84 -30.86 13.80
CA GLN A 192 -4.50 -30.21 12.52
C GLN A 192 -4.55 -28.67 12.63
N GLN A 193 -5.48 -28.10 13.41
CA GLN A 193 -5.56 -26.65 13.66
C GLN A 193 -4.41 -26.09 14.50
N MET A 194 -3.75 -26.91 15.33
CA MET A 194 -2.50 -26.53 16.00
C MET A 194 -1.31 -26.64 15.06
N ASP A 195 -1.27 -27.68 14.22
CA ASP A 195 -0.22 -27.86 13.20
C ASP A 195 -0.22 -26.72 12.17
N GLU A 196 -1.41 -26.30 11.70
CA GLU A 196 -1.60 -25.15 10.80
C GLU A 196 -1.12 -23.84 11.45
N LYS A 197 -1.49 -23.59 12.71
CA LYS A 197 -1.02 -22.40 13.47
C LYS A 197 0.48 -22.42 13.73
N LEU A 198 1.07 -23.58 13.98
CA LEU A 198 2.52 -23.75 14.12
C LEU A 198 3.22 -23.40 12.80
N VAL A 199 2.72 -23.90 11.66
CA VAL A 199 3.27 -23.58 10.33
C VAL A 199 3.15 -22.09 9.99
N ASP A 200 1.98 -21.48 10.16
CA ASP A 200 1.82 -20.05 9.90
C ASP A 200 2.71 -19.20 10.83
N SER A 201 2.84 -19.57 12.11
CA SER A 201 3.75 -18.88 13.05
C SER A 201 5.23 -19.03 12.68
N ILE A 202 5.68 -20.21 12.21
CA ILE A 202 7.06 -20.43 11.74
C ILE A 202 7.33 -19.57 10.49
N ILE A 203 6.33 -19.42 9.62
CA ILE A 203 6.46 -18.57 8.43
C ILE A 203 6.57 -17.11 8.86
N GLU A 204 5.63 -16.59 9.65
CA GLU A 204 5.67 -15.19 10.11
C GLU A 204 6.91 -14.82 10.94
N SER A 205 7.55 -15.79 11.61
CA SER A 205 8.82 -15.53 12.31
C SER A 205 10.05 -15.47 11.39
N HIS A 206 10.04 -16.17 10.26
CA HIS A 206 11.22 -16.33 9.38
C HIS A 206 11.13 -15.61 8.02
N THR A 207 9.96 -15.21 7.53
CA THR A 207 9.82 -14.49 6.25
C THR A 207 9.92 -12.96 6.39
N LYS A 208 10.36 -12.46 7.56
CA LYS A 208 10.51 -11.03 7.85
C LYS A 208 11.55 -10.38 6.94
N TYR A 209 11.20 -9.21 6.40
CA TYR A 209 12.11 -8.31 5.71
C TYR A 209 12.01 -6.89 6.27
N ALA A 210 13.10 -6.12 6.18
CA ALA A 210 13.10 -4.69 6.45
C ALA A 210 12.68 -3.93 5.18
N ILE A 211 11.99 -2.81 5.32
CA ILE A 211 11.57 -1.98 4.18
C ILE A 211 12.06 -0.55 4.36
N LEU A 212 12.69 0.05 3.32
CA LEU A 212 13.26 1.39 3.39
C LEU A 212 12.29 2.45 2.85
N SER A 213 11.66 3.18 3.77
CA SER A 213 10.99 4.44 3.45
C SER A 213 12.00 5.58 3.40
N HIS A 214 12.07 6.30 2.27
CA HIS A 214 13.09 7.34 2.10
C HIS A 214 12.77 8.38 1.00
N LYS A 215 13.41 9.55 1.08
CA LYS A 215 13.46 10.53 -0.01
C LYS A 215 14.45 10.08 -1.09
N TRP A 216 13.96 9.82 -2.30
CA TRP A 216 14.83 9.59 -3.47
C TRP A 216 15.70 10.82 -3.75
N LEU A 217 16.95 10.59 -4.18
CA LEU A 217 17.94 11.62 -4.52
C LEU A 217 17.67 12.28 -5.90
N ARG A 218 16.39 12.51 -6.25
CA ARG A 218 15.99 13.10 -7.55
C ARG A 218 16.61 14.49 -7.71
N GLY A 219 17.19 14.76 -8.88
CA GLY A 219 17.91 16.00 -9.17
C GLY A 219 19.40 15.98 -8.80
N MET A 220 19.88 14.93 -8.11
CA MET A 220 21.31 14.70 -7.87
C MET A 220 21.78 13.40 -8.53
N PRO A 221 23.05 13.30 -8.96
CA PRO A 221 23.59 12.05 -9.49
C PRO A 221 23.76 10.99 -8.39
N GLY A 222 23.74 9.72 -8.77
CA GLY A 222 24.12 8.62 -7.89
C GLY A 222 23.01 8.00 -7.05
N GLU A 223 21.74 8.13 -7.43
CA GLU A 223 20.68 7.22 -6.93
C GLU A 223 20.84 5.83 -7.58
N ILE A 224 20.74 4.73 -6.80
CA ILE A 224 20.78 3.38 -7.39
C ILE A 224 19.39 2.98 -7.86
N THR A 225 19.33 2.44 -9.08
CA THR A 225 18.13 1.84 -9.67
C THR A 225 18.34 0.35 -9.98
N TYR A 226 17.24 -0.37 -10.20
CA TYR A 226 17.26 -1.74 -10.71
C TYR A 226 18.15 -1.89 -11.97
N ASP A 227 18.03 -0.95 -12.91
CA ASP A 227 18.79 -0.96 -14.17
C ASP A 227 20.30 -0.83 -13.96
N LEU A 228 20.73 0.09 -13.08
CA LEU A 228 22.15 0.24 -12.72
C LEU A 228 22.70 -1.03 -12.04
N TRP A 229 21.91 -1.65 -11.16
CA TRP A 229 22.28 -2.92 -10.52
C TRP A 229 22.41 -4.05 -11.56
N ASN A 230 21.41 -4.21 -12.44
CA ASN A 230 21.37 -5.25 -13.46
C ASN A 230 22.48 -5.09 -14.52
N LYS A 231 22.95 -3.86 -14.77
CA LYS A 231 24.11 -3.58 -15.64
C LYS A 231 25.47 -3.73 -14.93
N GLY A 232 25.49 -3.97 -13.61
CA GLY A 232 26.72 -3.95 -12.80
C GLY A 232 27.34 -2.55 -12.67
N SER A 233 26.64 -1.50 -13.08
CA SER A 233 27.10 -0.11 -13.15
C SER A 233 26.90 0.63 -11.83
N LEU A 234 27.30 0.01 -10.72
CA LEU A 234 27.22 0.59 -9.38
C LEU A 234 28.49 1.40 -9.08
N ASP A 235 28.33 2.68 -8.75
CA ASP A 235 29.39 3.55 -8.25
C ASP A 235 29.46 3.46 -6.70
N PRO A 236 30.53 2.90 -6.10
CA PRO A 236 30.66 2.82 -4.64
C PRO A 236 30.70 4.19 -3.94
N GLU A 237 31.14 5.24 -4.65
CA GLU A 237 31.23 6.60 -4.12
C GLU A 237 29.95 7.42 -4.29
N SER A 238 28.91 6.82 -4.88
CA SER A 238 27.59 7.43 -4.99
C SER A 238 26.86 7.50 -3.66
N ALA A 239 26.05 8.56 -3.48
CA ALA A 239 25.23 8.71 -2.28
C ALA A 239 24.17 7.59 -2.15
N GLY A 240 23.63 7.10 -3.27
CA GLY A 240 22.72 5.95 -3.31
C GLY A 240 23.38 4.63 -2.88
N TYR A 241 24.66 4.41 -3.22
CA TYR A 241 25.40 3.23 -2.75
C TYR A 241 25.64 3.28 -1.25
N ARG A 242 26.09 4.41 -0.71
CA ARG A 242 26.21 4.60 0.74
C ARG A 242 24.86 4.44 1.46
N LYS A 243 23.77 4.95 0.89
CA LYS A 243 22.39 4.78 1.39
C LYS A 243 21.98 3.30 1.42
N LEU A 244 22.17 2.56 0.32
CA LEU A 244 21.83 1.13 0.22
C LEU A 244 22.66 0.26 1.18
N VAL A 245 23.97 0.45 1.24
CA VAL A 245 24.86 -0.32 2.12
C VAL A 245 24.54 -0.04 3.60
N SER A 246 24.23 1.21 3.94
CA SER A 246 23.86 1.57 5.32
C SER A 246 22.47 1.04 5.69
N PHE A 247 21.49 1.08 4.78
CA PHE A 247 20.19 0.41 4.97
C PHE A 247 20.34 -1.09 5.25
N CYS A 248 21.11 -1.80 4.42
CA CYS A 248 21.33 -3.24 4.61
C CYS A 248 22.10 -3.54 5.92
N ARG A 249 23.11 -2.73 6.25
CA ARG A 249 23.85 -2.85 7.52
C ARG A 249 22.95 -2.64 8.73
N THR A 250 22.07 -1.64 8.68
CA THR A 250 21.11 -1.31 9.76
C THR A 250 20.05 -2.40 9.91
N SER A 251 19.50 -2.90 8.79
CA SER A 251 18.54 -4.01 8.77
C SER A 251 19.08 -5.25 9.49
N TRP A 252 20.35 -5.60 9.22
CA TRP A 252 21.02 -6.71 9.88
C TRP A 252 21.42 -6.41 11.33
N LYS A 253 22.13 -5.32 11.61
CA LYS A 253 22.73 -5.06 12.93
C LYS A 253 21.72 -4.64 14.00
N ASP A 254 20.82 -3.73 13.65
CA ASP A 254 19.95 -3.06 14.62
C ASP A 254 18.61 -3.82 14.77
N HIS A 255 18.21 -4.57 13.74
CA HIS A 255 16.93 -5.27 13.68
C HIS A 255 17.04 -6.79 13.47
N GLY A 256 18.23 -7.35 13.21
CA GLY A 256 18.45 -8.79 13.06
C GLY A 256 17.88 -9.40 11.77
N ILE A 257 17.59 -8.60 10.76
CA ILE A 257 16.88 -9.02 9.53
C ILE A 257 17.82 -9.06 8.32
N THR A 258 17.85 -10.19 7.62
CA THR A 258 18.72 -10.46 6.46
C THR A 258 18.06 -10.29 5.10
N LEU A 259 16.75 -10.02 5.05
CA LEU A 259 16.03 -9.67 3.82
C LEU A 259 15.62 -8.20 3.87
N ALA A 260 15.88 -7.45 2.81
CA ALA A 260 15.61 -6.01 2.78
C ALA A 260 14.97 -5.57 1.46
N TRP A 261 14.11 -4.55 1.50
CA TRP A 261 13.46 -3.98 0.32
C TRP A 261 13.70 -2.48 0.21
N MET A 262 14.10 -2.07 -0.99
CA MET A 262 14.33 -0.68 -1.36
C MET A 262 13.72 -0.46 -2.75
N ASP A 263 12.69 0.37 -2.82
CA ASP A 263 11.84 0.54 -4.01
C ASP A 263 12.64 0.88 -5.28
N THR A 264 13.66 1.74 -5.17
CA THR A 264 14.49 2.17 -6.31
C THR A 264 15.19 0.99 -7.00
N VAL A 265 15.67 0.00 -6.23
CA VAL A 265 16.49 -1.13 -6.68
C VAL A 265 15.69 -2.42 -6.87
N CYS A 266 14.69 -2.68 -6.02
CA CYS A 266 13.94 -3.94 -6.05
C CYS A 266 12.90 -3.97 -7.19
N ILE A 267 12.33 -2.81 -7.55
CA ILE A 267 11.34 -2.68 -8.64
C ILE A 267 12.04 -2.32 -9.95
N ASN A 268 11.90 -3.19 -10.96
CA ASN A 268 12.19 -2.89 -12.36
C ASN A 268 11.09 -2.00 -12.95
N LYS A 269 11.35 -0.70 -13.03
CA LYS A 269 10.36 0.31 -13.45
C LYS A 269 10.16 0.37 -14.96
N ASP A 270 11.01 -0.33 -15.73
CA ASP A 270 10.88 -0.49 -17.18
C ASP A 270 9.97 -1.68 -17.55
N SER A 271 9.64 -2.55 -16.58
CA SER A 271 8.63 -3.61 -16.73
C SER A 271 7.27 -3.09 -16.27
N SER A 272 6.36 -2.84 -17.22
CA SER A 272 5.03 -2.28 -16.94
C SER A 272 4.16 -3.18 -16.07
N SER A 273 4.22 -4.50 -16.27
CA SER A 273 3.50 -5.48 -15.43
C SER A 273 4.03 -5.54 -14.01
N GLU A 274 5.35 -5.43 -13.84
CA GLU A 274 5.99 -5.43 -12.52
C GLU A 274 5.73 -4.12 -11.75
N LEU A 275 5.69 -3.01 -12.46
CA LEU A 275 5.35 -1.69 -11.90
C LEU A 275 3.88 -1.62 -11.46
N ASP A 276 2.96 -2.20 -12.23
CA ASP A 276 1.54 -2.35 -11.86
C ASP A 276 1.39 -3.22 -10.59
N GLU A 277 1.99 -4.41 -10.57
CA GLU A 277 1.97 -5.28 -9.38
C GLU A 277 2.59 -4.58 -8.16
N SER A 278 3.72 -3.89 -8.34
CA SER A 278 4.44 -3.22 -7.25
C SER A 278 3.64 -2.07 -6.64
N ILE A 279 2.94 -1.27 -7.44
CA ILE A 279 2.08 -0.19 -6.93
C ILE A 279 0.87 -0.77 -6.20
N ARG A 280 0.18 -1.77 -6.77
CA ARG A 280 -0.96 -2.44 -6.11
C ARG A 280 -0.57 -3.10 -4.78
N SER A 281 0.66 -3.61 -4.70
CA SER A 281 1.15 -4.35 -3.54
C SER A 281 1.86 -3.48 -2.50
N MET A 282 2.20 -2.22 -2.79
CA MET A 282 3.16 -1.46 -1.98
C MET A 282 2.70 -1.27 -0.53
N TYR A 283 1.44 -0.87 -0.30
CA TYR A 283 0.85 -0.76 1.03
C TYR A 283 0.90 -2.11 1.77
N ALA A 284 0.53 -3.20 1.09
CA ALA A 284 0.54 -4.54 1.64
C ALA A 284 1.96 -5.03 1.99
N TRP A 285 2.99 -4.61 1.26
CA TRP A 285 4.39 -4.88 1.58
C TRP A 285 4.87 -4.06 2.78
N TYR A 286 4.54 -2.76 2.88
CA TYR A 286 4.81 -1.97 4.08
C TYR A 286 4.11 -2.54 5.33
N GLU A 287 2.88 -3.03 5.21
CA GLU A 287 2.12 -3.69 6.30
C GLU A 287 2.75 -5.03 6.75
N ARG A 288 3.41 -5.76 5.84
CA ARG A 288 3.99 -7.10 6.07
C ARG A 288 5.48 -7.08 6.42
N ALA A 289 6.16 -5.94 6.29
CA ALA A 289 7.55 -5.80 6.69
C ALA A 289 7.72 -6.04 8.21
N GLY A 290 8.84 -6.66 8.58
CA GLY A 290 9.21 -6.86 9.99
C GLY A 290 9.61 -5.55 10.69
N ILE A 291 10.10 -4.57 9.91
CA ILE A 291 10.35 -3.20 10.33
C ILE A 291 10.33 -2.27 9.10
N CYS A 292 9.72 -1.10 9.21
CA CYS A 292 9.94 0.00 8.27
C CYS A 292 11.07 0.90 8.81
N ILE A 293 12.19 0.94 8.10
CA ILE A 293 13.30 1.86 8.38
C ILE A 293 12.97 3.16 7.64
N ILE A 294 12.74 4.23 8.40
CA ILE A 294 12.46 5.57 7.87
C ILE A 294 13.76 6.38 7.92
N TYR A 295 14.34 6.63 6.75
CA TYR A 295 15.58 7.39 6.60
C TYR A 295 15.29 8.85 6.26
N LEU A 296 15.60 9.74 7.21
CA LEU A 296 15.39 11.18 7.11
C LEU A 296 16.67 11.87 6.64
N SER A 297 16.75 12.13 5.34
CA SER A 297 17.94 12.65 4.66
C SER A 297 18.29 14.10 5.01
N GLU A 298 17.39 14.83 5.65
CA GLU A 298 17.52 16.26 5.96
C GLU A 298 17.51 16.51 7.49
N THR A 299 17.55 15.43 8.28
CA THR A 299 17.48 15.44 9.75
C THR A 299 18.77 14.92 10.38
N GLN A 300 19.47 15.75 11.17
CA GLN A 300 20.61 15.31 12.00
C GLN A 300 20.13 14.81 13.37
N THR A 301 19.19 15.54 13.99
CA THR A 301 18.69 15.25 15.34
C THR A 301 17.17 15.27 15.42
N ILE A 302 16.61 14.71 16.50
CA ILE A 302 15.16 14.61 16.71
C ILE A 302 14.44 15.97 16.77
N THR A 303 15.13 17.08 17.05
CA THR A 303 14.54 18.43 16.99
C THR A 303 14.34 18.94 15.57
N ASP A 304 15.11 18.42 14.61
CA ASP A 304 15.15 18.92 13.23
C ASP A 304 14.14 18.19 12.34
N THR A 305 13.63 17.05 12.84
CA THR A 305 12.72 16.10 12.16
C THR A 305 11.51 16.77 11.52
N GLN A 306 11.00 17.87 12.10
CA GLN A 306 9.86 18.62 11.56
C GLN A 306 10.13 19.35 10.24
N HIS A 307 11.40 19.47 9.82
CA HIS A 307 11.81 20.15 8.59
C HIS A 307 12.13 19.19 7.44
N ASP A 308 12.11 17.87 7.67
CA ASP A 308 12.40 16.89 6.63
C ASP A 308 11.24 16.73 5.65
N THR A 309 11.51 16.94 4.36
CA THR A 309 10.50 16.83 3.29
C THR A 309 10.01 15.39 3.07
N TRP A 310 10.53 14.40 3.80
CA TRP A 310 9.87 13.11 3.95
C TRP A 310 8.42 13.23 4.44
N PHE A 311 8.12 14.12 5.40
CA PHE A 311 6.77 14.26 5.96
C PHE A 311 5.75 14.80 4.96
N THR A 312 6.18 15.59 3.97
CA THR A 312 5.29 16.21 2.96
C THR A 312 5.10 15.38 1.70
N ARG A 313 5.88 14.32 1.45
CA ARG A 313 5.73 13.49 0.23
C ARG A 313 4.41 12.68 0.22
N GLY A 314 3.77 12.54 -0.94
CA GLY A 314 2.54 11.73 -1.10
C GLY A 314 2.73 10.27 -0.68
N TRP A 315 3.68 9.58 -1.33
CA TRP A 315 3.99 8.18 -1.06
C TRP A 315 4.25 7.86 0.42
N THR A 316 4.95 8.72 1.16
CA THR A 316 5.35 8.45 2.56
C THR A 316 4.16 8.35 3.53
N LEU A 317 2.94 8.74 3.12
CA LEU A 317 1.75 8.58 3.94
C LEU A 317 1.43 7.10 4.22
N GLN A 318 1.47 6.24 3.19
CA GLN A 318 1.31 4.79 3.39
C GLN A 318 2.53 4.17 4.10
N GLU A 319 3.72 4.72 3.88
CA GLU A 319 4.97 4.22 4.51
C GLU A 319 5.03 4.53 6.02
N LEU A 320 4.30 5.56 6.47
CA LEU A 320 4.04 5.88 7.88
C LEU A 320 2.90 5.04 8.48
N LEU A 321 1.78 4.94 7.76
CA LEU A 321 0.55 4.34 8.27
C LEU A 321 0.60 2.80 8.29
N ALA A 322 0.94 2.17 7.16
CA ALA A 322 0.80 0.73 6.95
C ALA A 322 1.68 -0.15 7.86
N PRO A 323 2.96 0.18 8.15
CA PRO A 323 3.82 -0.71 8.92
C PRO A 323 3.34 -0.95 10.35
N LYS A 324 3.46 -2.19 10.81
CA LYS A 324 3.16 -2.58 12.21
C LYS A 324 4.21 -2.05 13.18
N ALA A 325 5.45 -1.89 12.71
CA ALA A 325 6.54 -1.24 13.41
C ALA A 325 7.36 -0.36 12.44
N PHE A 326 7.88 0.76 12.93
CA PHE A 326 8.87 1.56 12.19
C PHE A 326 9.99 2.06 13.11
N LYS A 327 11.09 2.51 12.52
CA LYS A 327 12.22 3.11 13.22
C LYS A 327 12.80 4.29 12.42
N PHE A 328 12.95 5.44 13.06
CA PHE A 328 13.48 6.66 12.44
C PHE A 328 15.01 6.76 12.61
N TYR A 329 15.70 7.10 11.51
CA TYR A 329 17.14 7.28 11.44
C TYR A 329 17.51 8.63 10.80
N SER A 330 18.56 9.28 11.32
CA SER A 330 19.17 10.51 10.80
C SER A 330 19.87 10.29 9.45
N CYS A 331 20.33 11.37 8.82
CA CYS A 331 21.16 11.28 7.61
C CYS A 331 22.53 10.58 7.84
N GLU A 332 23.01 10.51 9.08
CA GLU A 332 24.18 9.72 9.52
C GLU A 332 23.85 8.26 9.88
N TRP A 333 22.60 7.82 9.71
CA TRP A 333 22.10 6.50 10.16
C TRP A 333 22.12 6.30 11.67
N ILE A 334 21.86 7.36 12.44
CA ILE A 334 21.71 7.30 13.91
C ILE A 334 20.22 7.21 14.26
N GLN A 335 19.84 6.28 15.14
CA GLN A 335 18.47 6.16 15.65
C GLN A 335 18.05 7.45 16.37
N LEU A 336 16.96 8.09 15.93
CA LEU A 336 16.55 9.40 16.50
C LEU A 336 15.94 9.28 17.91
N ALA A 337 15.45 8.11 18.30
CA ALA A 337 14.85 7.84 19.59
C ALA A 337 15.26 6.46 20.13
N GLN A 338 15.02 6.21 21.42
CA GLN A 338 15.31 4.93 22.07
C GLN A 338 14.14 3.93 21.92
N GLY A 339 14.46 2.63 21.93
CA GLY A 339 13.51 1.52 21.82
C GLY A 339 13.43 0.89 20.42
N PRO A 340 12.85 -0.32 20.28
CA PRO A 340 12.88 -1.08 19.02
C PRO A 340 11.84 -0.63 17.99
N ASN A 341 10.78 0.06 18.40
CA ASN A 341 9.66 0.50 17.57
C ASN A 341 9.24 1.91 17.95
N ASP A 342 9.32 2.85 17.02
CA ASP A 342 8.97 4.25 17.29
C ASP A 342 7.46 4.52 17.22
N LYS A 343 6.62 3.56 16.77
CA LYS A 343 5.16 3.61 16.99
C LYS A 343 4.77 3.51 18.48
N GLU A 344 5.70 3.13 19.35
CA GLU A 344 5.53 3.10 20.81
C GLU A 344 6.24 4.28 21.51
N ASN A 345 7.01 5.11 20.77
CA ASN A 345 7.81 6.18 21.36
C ASN A 345 7.04 7.50 21.42
N SER A 346 6.67 7.93 22.63
CA SER A 346 5.88 9.16 22.87
C SER A 346 6.46 10.45 22.26
N VAL A 347 7.78 10.58 22.13
CA VAL A 347 8.41 11.77 21.53
C VAL A 347 8.22 11.77 20.01
N ILE A 348 8.48 10.64 19.35
CA ILE A 348 8.25 10.48 17.90
C ILE A 348 6.76 10.61 17.57
N LEU A 349 5.87 10.03 18.38
CA LEU A 349 4.42 10.18 18.23
C LEU A 349 3.97 11.65 18.34
N SER A 350 4.54 12.42 19.27
CA SER A 350 4.27 13.86 19.38
C SER A 350 4.75 14.62 18.14
N ILE A 351 5.92 14.28 17.59
CA ILE A 351 6.45 14.90 16.37
C ILE A 351 5.56 14.58 15.16
N ILE A 352 5.18 13.31 14.96
CA ILE A 352 4.26 12.89 13.89
C ILE A 352 2.95 13.67 13.98
N GLN A 353 2.36 13.80 15.17
CA GLN A 353 1.12 14.54 15.36
C GLN A 353 1.29 16.05 15.06
N GLN A 354 2.45 16.63 15.37
CA GLN A 354 2.76 18.04 15.06
C GLN A 354 3.01 18.26 13.56
N THR A 355 3.71 17.35 12.86
CA THR A 355 4.10 17.51 11.45
C THR A 355 3.02 17.08 10.45
N THR A 356 2.15 16.12 10.81
CA THR A 356 1.16 15.53 9.89
C THR A 356 -0.30 15.71 10.32
N THR A 357 -0.54 16.23 11.54
CA THR A 357 -1.83 16.18 12.26
C THR A 357 -2.33 14.78 12.63
N ILE A 358 -1.63 13.69 12.25
CA ILE A 358 -2.06 12.31 12.52
C ILE A 358 -1.78 11.98 14.00
N SER A 359 -2.84 11.76 14.78
CA SER A 359 -2.73 11.36 16.18
C SER A 359 -2.31 9.89 16.34
N TYR A 360 -1.84 9.54 17.54
CA TYR A 360 -1.49 8.15 17.89
C TYR A 360 -2.64 7.16 17.58
N VAL A 361 -3.88 7.51 17.90
CA VAL A 361 -5.05 6.62 17.68
C VAL A 361 -5.26 6.33 16.19
N GLU A 362 -5.07 7.35 15.35
CA GLU A 362 -5.19 7.25 13.89
C GLU A 362 -4.06 6.41 13.27
N LEU A 363 -2.84 6.57 13.79
CA LEU A 363 -1.64 5.83 13.36
C LEU A 363 -1.67 4.33 13.74
N MET A 364 -2.44 3.98 14.76
CA MET A 364 -2.58 2.60 15.26
C MET A 364 -3.78 1.85 14.65
N ASN A 365 -4.83 2.53 14.23
CA ASN A 365 -5.96 1.89 13.55
C ASN A 365 -6.61 2.78 12.49
N ILE A 366 -6.10 2.72 11.26
CA ILE A 366 -6.66 3.41 10.09
C ILE A 366 -8.09 2.98 9.73
N THR A 367 -8.48 1.73 10.02
CA THR A 367 -9.74 1.14 9.50
C THR A 367 -10.98 1.85 10.02
N VAL A 368 -10.95 2.35 11.26
CA VAL A 368 -12.04 3.09 11.89
C VAL A 368 -12.05 4.58 11.56
N ILE A 369 -11.05 5.08 10.82
CA ILE A 369 -10.94 6.49 10.48
C ILE A 369 -11.77 6.82 9.22
N PRO A 370 -12.64 7.84 9.25
CA PRO A 370 -13.45 8.24 8.09
C PRO A 370 -12.63 8.62 6.86
N PHE A 371 -13.18 8.34 5.68
CA PHE A 371 -12.56 8.67 4.37
C PHE A 371 -12.13 10.14 4.28
N SER A 372 -12.99 11.07 4.73
CA SER A 372 -12.71 12.52 4.75
C SER A 372 -11.49 12.89 5.59
N ARG A 373 -11.23 12.18 6.69
CA ARG A 373 -10.05 12.41 7.54
C ARG A 373 -8.78 11.80 6.93
N ARG A 374 -8.87 10.63 6.29
CA ARG A 374 -7.75 10.08 5.50
C ARG A 374 -7.37 11.02 4.34
N MET A 375 -8.36 11.64 3.68
CA MET A 375 -8.13 12.68 2.66
C MET A 375 -7.42 13.92 3.21
N GLN A 376 -7.72 14.36 4.44
CA GLN A 376 -7.02 15.51 5.05
C GLN A 376 -5.52 15.26 5.21
N TRP A 377 -5.10 14.04 5.57
CA TRP A 377 -3.67 13.69 5.69
C TRP A 377 -2.92 13.69 4.34
N ALA A 378 -3.66 13.56 3.24
CA ALA A 378 -3.15 13.62 1.87
C ALA A 378 -3.20 15.03 1.26
N ALA A 379 -4.13 15.89 1.70
CA ALA A 379 -4.46 17.17 1.06
C ALA A 379 -3.29 18.18 0.94
N PHE A 380 -2.29 18.08 1.82
CA PHE A 380 -1.10 18.95 1.83
C PHE A 380 0.17 18.22 1.37
N ARG A 381 0.05 17.05 0.74
CA ARG A 381 1.20 16.25 0.32
C ARG A 381 1.60 16.49 -1.15
N GLU A 382 2.90 16.54 -1.36
CA GLU A 382 3.54 16.82 -2.64
C GLU A 382 3.91 15.52 -3.38
N VAL A 383 3.74 15.53 -4.70
CA VAL A 383 4.12 14.42 -5.58
C VAL A 383 4.91 14.94 -6.77
N THR A 384 5.90 14.16 -7.22
CA THR A 384 6.74 14.53 -8.38
C THR A 384 6.11 14.14 -9.72
N ARG A 385 5.10 13.26 -9.70
CA ARG A 385 4.28 12.88 -10.86
C ARG A 385 2.82 13.10 -10.49
N GLU A 386 2.02 13.61 -11.42
CA GLU A 386 0.60 13.86 -11.16
C GLU A 386 -0.15 12.57 -10.80
N GLU A 387 0.24 11.44 -11.40
CA GLU A 387 -0.44 10.16 -11.20
C GLU A 387 -0.16 9.54 -9.81
N ASP A 388 1.00 9.88 -9.21
CA ASP A 388 1.37 9.45 -7.86
C ASP A 388 0.39 10.00 -6.80
N MET A 389 -0.37 11.07 -7.09
CA MET A 389 -1.37 11.65 -6.19
C MET A 389 -2.50 10.66 -5.85
N ALA A 390 -2.86 9.74 -6.76
CA ALA A 390 -3.84 8.70 -6.45
C ALA A 390 -3.17 7.35 -6.13
N TYR A 391 -2.06 7.00 -6.80
CA TYR A 391 -1.40 5.71 -6.56
C TYR A 391 -0.86 5.59 -5.14
N SER A 392 -0.37 6.69 -4.53
CA SER A 392 0.06 6.73 -3.13
C SER A 392 -1.08 6.55 -2.11
N LEU A 393 -2.34 6.66 -2.55
CA LEU A 393 -3.52 6.58 -1.70
C LEU A 393 -4.33 5.28 -1.89
N MET A 394 -3.98 4.44 -2.87
CA MET A 394 -4.72 3.21 -3.19
C MET A 394 -4.91 2.29 -1.98
N GLY A 395 -3.85 1.96 -1.24
CA GLY A 395 -3.94 1.12 -0.04
C GLY A 395 -4.50 1.81 1.20
N ILE A 396 -4.52 3.16 1.24
CA ILE A 396 -5.10 3.95 2.33
C ILE A 396 -6.63 3.92 2.28
N PHE A 397 -7.19 3.79 1.07
CA PHE A 397 -8.63 3.69 0.81
C PHE A 397 -9.11 2.28 0.46
N ASP A 398 -8.20 1.31 0.33
CA ASP A 398 -8.47 -0.06 -0.15
C ASP A 398 -9.12 -0.09 -1.55
N VAL A 399 -8.57 0.70 -2.49
CA VAL A 399 -9.10 0.89 -3.85
C VAL A 399 -8.12 0.43 -4.93
N SER A 400 -8.65 -0.25 -5.96
CA SER A 400 -7.88 -0.73 -7.12
C SER A 400 -8.07 0.18 -8.34
N ILE A 401 -7.12 1.08 -8.58
CA ILE A 401 -7.15 2.05 -9.70
C ILE A 401 -6.37 1.50 -10.91
N SER A 402 -6.78 1.84 -12.13
CA SER A 402 -6.03 1.51 -13.35
C SER A 402 -4.71 2.31 -13.42
N ILE A 403 -3.58 1.62 -13.58
CA ILE A 403 -2.25 2.25 -13.56
C ILE A 403 -1.81 2.57 -15.00
N ALA A 404 -1.56 3.84 -15.27
CA ALA A 404 -1.18 4.37 -16.58
C ALA A 404 -0.36 5.66 -16.41
N TYR A 405 0.96 5.55 -16.50
CA TYR A 405 1.88 6.68 -16.43
C TYR A 405 2.03 7.37 -17.80
N GLY A 406 2.10 8.70 -17.81
CA GLY A 406 2.09 9.55 -19.01
C GLY A 406 0.69 9.81 -19.58
N GLY A 407 -0.37 9.42 -18.86
CA GLY A 407 -1.75 9.36 -19.35
C GLY A 407 -2.71 10.38 -18.73
N ALA A 408 -2.25 11.60 -18.42
CA ALA A 408 -2.96 12.60 -17.61
C ALA A 408 -4.46 12.78 -17.96
N GLN A 409 -4.82 12.79 -19.26
CA GLN A 409 -6.20 13.00 -19.71
C GLN A 409 -7.16 11.82 -19.47
N VAL A 410 -6.62 10.62 -19.22
CA VAL A 410 -7.39 9.42 -18.81
C VAL A 410 -7.45 9.32 -17.28
N PHE A 411 -6.36 9.69 -16.61
CA PHE A 411 -6.17 9.55 -15.16
C PHE A 411 -7.25 10.28 -14.33
N CYS A 412 -7.56 11.54 -14.68
CA CYS A 412 -8.54 12.35 -13.95
C CYS A 412 -9.99 11.79 -14.03
N ARG A 413 -10.31 10.96 -15.03
CA ARG A 413 -11.62 10.28 -15.16
C ARG A 413 -11.68 8.98 -14.38
N ALA A 414 -10.60 8.19 -14.35
CA ALA A 414 -10.57 6.94 -13.59
C ALA A 414 -10.60 7.20 -12.08
N THR A 415 -9.76 8.11 -11.60
CA THR A 415 -9.64 8.45 -10.17
C THR A 415 -10.93 9.01 -9.58
N SER A 416 -11.59 9.93 -10.28
CA SER A 416 -12.88 10.49 -9.83
C SER A 416 -14.00 9.45 -9.77
N VAL A 417 -14.13 8.57 -10.77
CA VAL A 417 -15.13 7.49 -10.76
C VAL A 417 -14.89 6.46 -9.66
N GLN A 418 -13.63 6.05 -9.45
CA GLN A 418 -13.30 4.95 -8.55
C GLN A 418 -13.26 5.39 -7.07
N CYS A 419 -12.79 6.60 -6.77
CA CYS A 419 -12.87 7.14 -5.40
C CYS A 419 -14.33 7.40 -4.97
N VAL A 420 -15.21 7.82 -5.90
CA VAL A 420 -16.65 7.97 -5.61
C VAL A 420 -17.32 6.62 -5.34
N HIS A 421 -16.97 5.56 -6.09
CA HIS A 421 -17.46 4.20 -5.81
C HIS A 421 -17.00 3.62 -4.47
N ALA A 422 -15.90 4.11 -3.90
CA ALA A 422 -15.42 3.73 -2.56
C ALA A 422 -15.97 4.62 -1.43
N CYS A 423 -16.76 5.64 -1.78
CA CYS A 423 -17.41 6.56 -0.84
C CYS A 423 -18.93 6.30 -0.67
N ALA A 424 -19.47 5.27 -1.34
CA ALA A 424 -20.89 4.95 -1.44
C ALA A 424 -21.22 3.55 -0.89
#